data_AF-A0A2G9RX56-F1
#
_entry.id   AF-A0A2G9RX56-F1
#
_cell.length_a   1.000
_cell.length_b   1.000
_cell.length_c   1.000
_cell.angle_alpha   90.00
_cell.angle_beta   90.00
_cell.angle_gamma   90.00
#
_symmetry.space_group_name_H-M   'P 1'
#
loop_
_entity.id
_entity.type
_entity.pdbx_description
1 polymer ?
#
loop_
_entity_poly.entity_id
_entity_poly.type
_entity_poly.pdbx_seq_one_letter_code
_entity_poly.pdbx_strand_id
1 'polypeptide(L)'
;MKFLHPAGDHFTLINIYREYNQMRRSNVRPYVVERWCQDHLLDYSALEMACVIRGELLDIMKRLELPVSEPAVGTDENILNIKKSLLSGYFMQIARDVDGLGNYIMLIHKQVGQLHPNSGYCLNHIFPEWVLFHEFSVADRSCIRIATEISPELFMQMVPQYYFSNLPPSESKEILEKALVCTTNIAPPEDPPENQGKAAEEETSSASEQRCLIQ
;
A
#
# COMPACT_ATOMS: atom_id res chain seq x y z
N MET A 1 2.07 -5.16 -20.81
CA MET A 1 1.05 -5.83 -19.97
C MET A 1 1.58 -6.96 -19.09
N LYS A 2 2.78 -7.53 -19.32
CA LYS A 2 3.28 -8.72 -18.61
C LYS A 2 3.49 -8.54 -17.09
N PHE A 3 3.71 -7.32 -16.60
CA PHE A 3 4.01 -7.04 -15.19
C PHE A 3 2.84 -6.39 -14.43
N LEU A 4 1.75 -6.06 -15.12
CA LEU A 4 0.63 -5.34 -14.54
C LEU A 4 0.00 -6.19 -13.43
N HIS A 5 -0.19 -5.57 -12.27
CA HIS A 5 -0.87 -6.17 -11.15
C HIS A 5 -2.26 -5.54 -10.97
N PRO A 6 -3.34 -6.33 -10.80
CA PRO A 6 -4.69 -5.81 -10.68
C PRO A 6 -4.86 -4.91 -9.44
N ALA A 7 -4.11 -5.18 -8.36
CA ALA A 7 -4.18 -4.38 -7.14
C ALA A 7 -3.54 -2.98 -7.26
N GLY A 8 -2.80 -2.66 -8.34
CA GLY A 8 -2.34 -1.30 -8.61
C GLY A 8 -0.93 -1.15 -9.19
N ASP A 9 -0.57 0.10 -9.45
CA ASP A 9 0.72 0.48 -10.04
C ASP A 9 1.89 0.23 -9.10
N HIS A 10 1.74 0.45 -7.78
CA HIS A 10 2.78 0.12 -6.80
C HIS A 10 3.14 -1.38 -6.85
N PHE A 11 2.13 -2.24 -6.92
CA PHE A 11 2.34 -3.69 -7.06
C PHE A 11 2.97 -4.04 -8.40
N THR A 12 2.64 -3.32 -9.46
CA THR A 12 3.29 -3.45 -10.77
C THR A 12 4.78 -3.13 -10.68
N LEU A 13 5.17 -2.05 -9.99
CA LEU A 13 6.58 -1.70 -9.77
C LEU A 13 7.31 -2.77 -8.94
N ILE A 14 6.68 -3.30 -7.89
CA ILE A 14 7.22 -4.40 -7.09
C ILE A 14 7.45 -5.64 -7.96
N ASN A 15 6.50 -5.98 -8.83
CA ASN A 15 6.64 -7.11 -9.75
C ASN A 15 7.80 -6.89 -10.72
N ILE A 16 7.93 -5.70 -11.32
CA ILE A 16 9.05 -5.36 -12.22
C ILE A 16 10.39 -5.55 -11.50
N TYR A 17 10.52 -4.99 -10.30
CA TYR A 17 11.74 -5.11 -9.50
C TYR A 17 12.06 -6.56 -9.13
N ARG A 18 11.03 -7.37 -8.82
CA ARG A 18 11.19 -8.78 -8.51
C ARG A 18 11.75 -9.56 -9.71
N GLU A 19 11.13 -9.43 -10.87
CA GLU A 19 11.55 -10.12 -12.10
C GLU A 19 12.98 -9.71 -12.50
N TYR A 20 13.29 -8.41 -12.40
CA TYR A 20 14.66 -7.90 -12.62
C TYR A 20 15.67 -8.56 -11.67
N ASN A 21 15.36 -8.61 -10.37
CA ASN A 21 16.27 -9.17 -9.38
C ASN A 21 16.43 -10.70 -9.53
N GLN A 22 15.39 -11.41 -9.99
CA GLN A 22 15.50 -12.83 -10.37
C GLN A 22 16.43 -12.99 -11.58
N MET A 23 16.25 -12.19 -12.63
CA MET A 23 17.12 -12.22 -13.82
C MET A 23 18.58 -11.93 -13.48
N ARG A 24 18.82 -10.96 -12.58
CA ARG A 24 20.15 -10.60 -12.09
C ARG A 24 20.81 -11.71 -11.27
N ARG A 25 20.05 -12.47 -10.48
CA ARG A 25 20.58 -13.62 -9.72
C ARG A 25 20.87 -14.83 -10.62
N SER A 26 20.01 -15.09 -11.60
CA SER A 26 20.14 -16.22 -12.51
C SER A 26 21.23 -16.03 -13.56
N ASN A 27 21.63 -14.79 -13.85
CA ASN A 27 22.61 -14.48 -14.88
C ASN A 27 23.78 -13.68 -14.30
N VAL A 28 24.98 -14.25 -14.37
CA VAL A 28 26.21 -13.61 -13.87
C VAL A 28 26.68 -12.45 -14.78
N ARG A 29 26.20 -12.40 -16.03
CA ARG A 29 26.66 -11.41 -17.03
C ARG A 29 25.73 -10.19 -17.07
N PRO A 30 26.21 -8.97 -16.73
CA PRO A 30 25.40 -7.75 -16.72
C PRO A 30 24.72 -7.46 -18.07
N TYR A 31 25.42 -7.67 -19.18
CA TYR A 31 24.89 -7.46 -20.54
C TYR A 31 23.59 -8.25 -20.83
N VAL A 32 23.45 -9.46 -20.24
CA VAL A 32 22.23 -10.26 -20.45
C VAL A 32 21.03 -9.63 -19.73
N VAL A 33 21.26 -9.07 -18.54
CA VAL A 33 20.25 -8.39 -17.74
C VAL A 33 19.87 -7.06 -18.38
N GLU A 34 20.86 -6.30 -18.86
CA GLU A 34 20.65 -5.03 -19.58
C GLU A 34 19.81 -5.25 -20.85
N ARG A 35 20.14 -6.28 -21.64
CA ARG A 35 19.36 -6.66 -22.82
C ARG A 35 17.92 -7.03 -22.45
N TRP A 36 17.73 -7.78 -21.37
CA TRP A 36 16.38 -8.10 -20.88
C TRP A 36 15.59 -6.84 -20.50
N CYS A 37 16.22 -5.84 -19.87
CA CYS A 37 15.59 -4.55 -19.60
C CYS A 37 15.17 -3.84 -20.90
N GLN A 38 16.06 -3.81 -21.90
CA GLN A 38 15.77 -3.21 -23.21
C GLN A 38 14.60 -3.92 -23.91
N ASP A 39 14.58 -5.25 -23.92
CA ASP A 39 13.52 -6.06 -24.53
C ASP A 39 12.14 -5.82 -23.86
N HIS A 40 12.13 -5.42 -22.59
CA HIS A 40 10.92 -5.12 -21.82
C HIS A 40 10.61 -3.62 -21.68
N LEU A 41 11.38 -2.74 -22.34
CA LEU A 41 11.25 -1.27 -22.26
C LEU A 41 11.40 -0.73 -20.82
N LEU A 42 12.29 -1.36 -20.05
CA LEU A 42 12.65 -0.97 -18.69
C LEU A 42 13.96 -0.19 -18.70
N ASP A 43 14.06 0.82 -17.83
CA ASP A 43 15.31 1.53 -17.59
C ASP A 43 16.23 0.72 -16.68
N TYR A 44 17.32 0.21 -17.25
CA TYR A 44 18.33 -0.56 -16.53
C TYR A 44 19.00 0.27 -15.41
N SER A 45 19.31 1.54 -15.67
CA SER A 45 20.00 2.41 -14.72
C SER A 45 19.11 2.72 -13.51
N ALA A 46 17.82 2.96 -13.75
CA ALA A 46 16.85 3.17 -12.68
C ALA A 46 16.69 1.93 -11.79
N LEU A 47 16.67 0.73 -12.39
CA LEU A 47 16.56 -0.53 -11.64
C LEU A 47 17.83 -0.86 -10.85
N GLU A 48 19.00 -0.60 -11.42
CA GLU A 48 20.29 -0.72 -10.72
C GLU A 48 20.32 0.21 -9.50
N MET A 49 19.92 1.48 -9.68
CA MET A 49 19.83 2.45 -8.60
C MET A 49 18.84 2.01 -7.52
N ALA A 50 17.67 1.49 -7.89
CA ALA A 50 16.71 0.96 -6.95
C ALA A 50 17.29 -0.19 -6.10
N CYS A 51 18.14 -1.04 -6.70
CA CYS A 51 18.83 -2.09 -5.96
C CYS A 51 19.85 -1.53 -4.95
N VAL A 52 20.60 -0.50 -5.32
CA VAL A 52 21.56 0.17 -4.42
C VAL A 52 20.81 0.78 -3.24
N ILE A 53 19.79 1.60 -3.50
CA ILE A 53 18.98 2.26 -2.47
C ILE A 53 18.35 1.23 -1.53
N ARG A 54 17.80 0.13 -2.06
CA ARG A 54 17.25 -0.95 -1.23
C ARG A 54 18.32 -1.60 -0.35
N GLY A 55 19.54 -1.77 -0.86
CA GLY A 55 20.67 -2.28 -0.07
C GLY A 55 21.00 -1.38 1.11
N GLU A 56 21.10 -0.07 0.86
CA GLU A 56 21.36 0.94 1.90
C GLU A 56 20.26 0.97 2.96
N LEU A 57 18.99 0.94 2.54
CA LEU A 57 17.85 0.89 3.46
C LEU A 57 17.88 -0.38 4.32
N LEU A 58 18.22 -1.54 3.75
CA LEU A 58 18.34 -2.78 4.52
C LEU A 58 19.47 -2.71 5.56
N ASP A 59 20.59 -2.08 5.22
CA ASP A 59 21.70 -1.94 6.16
C ASP A 59 21.36 -0.97 7.30
N ILE A 60 20.58 0.08 7.02
CA ILE A 60 20.00 0.94 8.06
C ILE A 60 19.04 0.15 8.95
N MET A 61 18.13 -0.65 8.38
CA MET A 61 17.18 -1.46 9.14
C MET A 61 17.89 -2.45 10.06
N LYS A 62 18.93 -3.14 9.57
CA LYS A 62 19.76 -4.05 10.39
C LYS A 62 20.46 -3.31 11.52
N ARG A 63 21.00 -2.12 11.26
CA ARG A 63 21.66 -1.29 12.27
C ARG A 63 20.69 -0.82 13.37
N LEU A 64 19.43 -0.62 13.01
CA LEU A 64 18.36 -0.27 13.95
C LEU A 64 17.68 -1.49 14.58
N GLU A 65 18.17 -2.71 14.30
CA GLU A 65 17.62 -3.98 14.78
C GLU A 65 16.13 -4.15 14.44
N LEU A 66 15.70 -3.56 13.32
CA LEU A 66 14.33 -3.72 12.83
C LEU A 66 14.17 -5.11 12.21
N PRO A 67 13.08 -5.81 12.51
CA PRO A 67 12.82 -7.12 11.93
C PRO A 67 12.61 -6.99 10.42
N VAL A 68 13.32 -7.81 9.66
CA VAL A 68 13.19 -7.91 8.20
C VAL A 68 12.53 -9.25 7.89
N SER A 69 11.30 -9.20 7.38
CA SER A 69 10.60 -10.39 6.93
C SER A 69 11.00 -10.77 5.51
N GLU A 70 10.96 -12.07 5.20
CA GLU A 70 11.11 -12.52 3.83
C GLU A 70 9.87 -12.13 2.99
N PRO A 71 10.02 -11.91 1.66
CA PRO A 71 8.91 -11.53 0.81
C PRO A 71 7.84 -12.64 0.76
N ALA A 72 6.70 -12.42 1.41
CA ALA A 72 5.55 -13.34 1.34
C ALA A 72 4.74 -13.07 0.07
N VAL A 73 5.19 -13.58 -1.08
CA VAL A 73 4.62 -13.18 -2.37
C VAL A 73 3.24 -13.81 -2.62
N GLY A 74 2.27 -12.98 -2.99
CA GLY A 74 1.04 -13.42 -3.66
C GLY A 74 -0.08 -13.93 -2.75
N THR A 75 0.08 -13.83 -1.42
CA THR A 75 -1.04 -14.06 -0.48
C THR A 75 -1.87 -12.79 -0.34
N ASP A 76 -3.19 -12.95 -0.13
CA ASP A 76 -4.10 -11.84 0.12
C ASP A 76 -3.67 -11.02 1.35
N GLU A 77 -3.12 -11.71 2.36
CA GLU A 77 -2.56 -11.10 3.55
C GLU A 77 -1.36 -10.19 3.22
N ASN A 78 -0.46 -10.60 2.33
CA ASN A 78 0.66 -9.77 1.94
C ASN A 78 0.23 -8.55 1.11
N ILE A 79 -0.76 -8.72 0.23
CA ILE A 79 -1.35 -7.58 -0.48
C ILE A 79 -1.90 -6.57 0.52
N LEU A 80 -2.64 -7.04 1.53
CA LEU A 80 -3.19 -6.19 2.57
C LEU A 80 -2.09 -5.49 3.39
N ASN A 81 -1.03 -6.22 3.78
CA ASN A 81 0.08 -5.67 4.55
C ASN A 81 0.86 -4.60 3.76
N ILE A 82 1.07 -4.80 2.46
CA ILE A 82 1.66 -3.78 1.58
C ILE A 82 0.74 -2.56 1.48
N LYS A 83 -0.58 -2.74 1.34
CA LYS A 83 -1.51 -1.60 1.34
C LYS A 83 -1.46 -0.83 2.66
N LYS A 84 -1.35 -1.53 3.81
CA LYS A 84 -1.19 -0.91 5.13
C LYS A 84 0.12 -0.12 5.25
N SER A 85 1.23 -0.66 4.73
CA SER A 85 2.53 0.03 4.77
C SER A 85 2.57 1.24 3.84
N LEU A 86 1.95 1.17 2.66
CA LEU A 86 1.78 2.33 1.80
C LEU A 86 0.94 3.41 2.51
N LEU A 87 -0.15 3.01 3.14
CA LEU A 87 -1.03 3.94 3.83
C LEU A 87 -0.35 4.63 5.01
N SER A 88 0.53 3.97 5.76
CA SER A 88 1.23 4.62 6.88
C SER A 88 2.12 5.79 6.43
N GLY A 89 2.67 5.74 5.21
CA GLY A 89 3.45 6.83 4.62
C GLY A 89 2.64 7.83 3.80
N TYR A 90 1.61 7.36 3.09
CA TYR A 90 0.86 8.13 2.09
C TYR A 90 -0.60 8.39 2.48
N PHE A 91 -0.93 8.37 3.78
CA PHE A 91 -2.29 8.65 4.28
C PHE A 91 -2.86 10.01 3.82
N MET A 92 -2.01 10.98 3.48
CA MET A 92 -2.47 12.27 2.95
C MET A 92 -2.80 12.25 1.46
N GLN A 93 -2.33 11.23 0.73
CA GLN A 93 -2.40 11.16 -0.74
C GLN A 93 -3.47 10.15 -1.16
N ILE A 94 -4.71 10.45 -0.78
CA ILE A 94 -5.89 9.65 -1.15
C ILE A 94 -6.80 10.48 -2.04
N ALA A 95 -7.34 9.84 -3.06
CA ALA A 95 -8.36 10.40 -3.93
C ALA A 95 -9.53 9.42 -4.10
N ARG A 96 -10.73 9.98 -4.31
CA ARG A 96 -11.96 9.24 -4.56
C ARG A 96 -12.48 9.55 -5.95
N ASP A 97 -12.88 8.53 -6.70
CA ASP A 97 -13.62 8.68 -7.95
C ASP A 97 -15.06 9.11 -7.66
N VAL A 98 -15.54 10.14 -8.35
CA VAL A 98 -16.88 10.72 -8.10
C VAL A 98 -17.88 10.29 -9.16
N ASP A 99 -17.42 9.95 -10.37
CA ASP A 99 -18.29 9.66 -11.50
C ASP A 99 -18.12 8.26 -12.09
N GLY A 100 -17.16 7.47 -11.59
CA GLY A 100 -16.89 6.13 -12.11
C GLY A 100 -16.18 6.15 -13.47
N LEU A 101 -15.77 7.34 -13.94
CA LEU A 101 -15.11 7.56 -15.21
C LEU A 101 -13.62 7.88 -15.01
N GLY A 102 -13.11 7.73 -13.79
CA GLY A 102 -11.72 8.00 -13.44
C GLY A 102 -11.43 9.49 -13.20
N ASN A 103 -12.45 10.29 -12.83
CA ASN A 103 -12.27 11.66 -12.36
C ASN A 103 -12.18 11.67 -10.84
N TYR A 104 -10.96 11.77 -10.33
CA TYR A 104 -10.67 11.65 -8.92
C TYR A 104 -10.63 13.03 -8.24
N ILE A 105 -11.23 13.10 -7.06
CA ILE A 105 -11.12 14.24 -6.15
C ILE A 105 -10.25 13.86 -4.97
N MET A 106 -9.19 14.62 -4.74
CA MET A 106 -8.33 14.45 -3.57
C MET A 106 -9.05 14.83 -2.28
N LEU A 107 -8.93 14.00 -1.25
CA LEU A 107 -9.69 14.13 -0.01
C LEU A 107 -9.39 15.44 0.74
N ILE A 108 -8.13 15.81 0.85
CA ILE A 108 -7.69 16.95 1.69
C ILE A 108 -7.85 18.26 0.92
N HIS A 109 -7.24 18.35 -0.26
CA HIS A 109 -7.14 19.61 -1.00
C HIS A 109 -8.32 19.87 -1.94
N LYS A 110 -9.24 18.89 -2.10
CA LYS A 110 -10.37 18.94 -3.05
C LYS A 110 -9.97 19.26 -4.49
N GLN A 111 -8.71 19.02 -4.84
CA GLN A 111 -8.24 19.17 -6.21
C GLN A 111 -8.74 17.99 -7.04
N VAL A 112 -9.11 18.28 -8.29
CA VAL A 112 -9.57 17.27 -9.25
C VAL A 112 -8.40 16.86 -10.14
N GLY A 113 -8.24 15.57 -10.34
CA GLY A 113 -7.23 14.99 -11.22
C GLY A 113 -7.72 13.72 -11.90
N GLN A 114 -7.12 13.40 -13.04
CA GLN A 114 -7.39 12.16 -13.75
C GLN A 114 -6.23 11.19 -13.53
N LEU A 115 -6.54 9.89 -13.53
CA LEU A 115 -5.47 8.89 -13.57
C LEU A 115 -4.65 9.06 -14.84
N HIS A 116 -3.33 8.94 -14.69
CA HIS A 116 -2.43 9.03 -15.82
C HIS A 116 -2.73 7.90 -16.83
N PRO A 117 -2.76 8.18 -18.16
CA PRO A 117 -3.14 7.19 -19.17
C PRO A 117 -2.34 5.88 -19.14
N ASN A 118 -1.09 5.94 -18.65
CA ASN A 118 -0.21 4.78 -18.53
C ASN A 118 -0.43 3.95 -17.25
N SER A 119 -1.34 4.36 -16.36
CA SER A 119 -1.69 3.57 -15.17
C SER A 119 -2.34 2.25 -15.60
N GLY A 120 -2.06 1.18 -14.86
CA GLY A 120 -2.68 -0.14 -15.10
C GLY A 120 -4.21 -0.09 -15.07
N TYR A 121 -4.79 0.80 -14.26
CA TYR A 121 -6.23 1.01 -14.16
C TYR A 121 -6.84 1.57 -15.44
N CYS A 122 -6.23 2.61 -16.01
CA CYS A 122 -6.66 3.20 -17.27
C CYS A 122 -6.55 2.20 -18.42
N LEU A 123 -5.46 1.43 -18.47
CA LEU A 123 -5.23 0.43 -19.52
C LEU A 123 -6.25 -0.73 -19.48
N ASN A 124 -6.75 -1.06 -18.29
CA ASN A 124 -7.72 -2.13 -18.09
C ASN A 124 -9.17 -1.62 -18.03
N HIS A 125 -9.41 -0.31 -18.12
CA HIS A 125 -10.73 0.32 -17.93
C HIS A 125 -11.41 -0.06 -16.60
N ILE A 126 -10.63 -0.21 -15.53
CA ILE A 126 -11.12 -0.48 -14.19
C ILE A 126 -10.73 0.70 -13.32
N PHE A 127 -11.71 1.45 -12.83
CA PHE A 127 -11.51 2.64 -11.99
C PHE A 127 -11.98 2.33 -10.56
N PRO A 128 -11.04 2.09 -9.62
CA PRO A 128 -11.41 1.87 -8.23
C PRO A 128 -11.97 3.14 -7.61
N GLU A 129 -12.98 3.02 -6.75
CA GLU A 129 -13.60 4.18 -6.10
C GLU A 129 -12.58 4.95 -5.23
N TRP A 130 -11.68 4.23 -4.54
CA TRP A 130 -10.72 4.82 -3.62
C TRP A 130 -9.30 4.42 -4.02
N VAL A 131 -8.45 5.41 -4.24
CA VAL A 131 -7.05 5.19 -4.62
C VAL A 131 -6.11 5.99 -3.73
N LEU A 132 -5.03 5.34 -3.33
CA LEU A 132 -3.82 5.96 -2.83
C LEU A 132 -2.89 6.22 -4.00
N PHE A 133 -2.29 7.41 -4.06
CA PHE A 133 -1.37 7.78 -5.12
C PHE A 133 -0.01 8.22 -4.57
N HIS A 134 1.02 8.18 -5.43
CA HIS A 134 2.38 8.59 -5.06
C HIS A 134 2.72 10.02 -5.51
N GLU A 135 2.25 10.40 -6.69
CA GLU A 135 2.58 11.69 -7.29
C GLU A 135 1.34 12.33 -7.92
N PHE A 136 1.21 13.64 -7.69
CA PHE A 136 0.22 14.48 -8.33
C PHE A 136 0.93 15.62 -9.05
N SER A 137 0.61 15.79 -10.33
CA SER A 137 1.20 16.82 -11.18
C SER A 137 0.11 17.76 -11.71
N VAL A 138 0.30 19.06 -11.48
CA VAL A 138 -0.56 20.12 -12.02
C VAL A 138 0.13 20.70 -13.25
N ALA A 139 -0.34 20.29 -14.42
CA ALA A 139 0.08 20.84 -15.71
C ALA A 139 -1.19 21.26 -16.49
N ASP A 140 -1.20 21.11 -17.82
CA ASP A 140 -2.38 21.38 -18.65
C ASP A 140 -3.58 20.49 -18.28
N ARG A 141 -3.29 19.28 -17.79
CA ARG A 141 -4.27 18.38 -17.15
C ARG A 141 -3.68 17.85 -15.86
N SER A 142 -4.39 18.06 -14.77
CA SER A 142 -4.05 17.51 -13.46
C SER A 142 -4.03 15.99 -13.53
N CYS A 143 -2.87 15.39 -13.30
CA CYS A 143 -2.66 13.95 -13.44
C CYS A 143 -2.20 13.32 -12.13
N ILE A 144 -2.84 12.19 -11.78
CA ILE A 144 -2.46 11.31 -10.68
C ILE A 144 -1.59 10.19 -11.26
N ARG A 145 -0.40 9.99 -10.69
CA ARG A 145 0.58 8.98 -11.11
C ARG A 145 0.82 7.98 -10.00
N ILE A 146 0.98 6.72 -10.41
CA ILE A 146 1.22 5.55 -9.56
C ILE A 146 0.11 5.43 -8.51
N ALA A 147 -0.99 4.80 -8.92
CA ALA A 147 -2.16 4.62 -8.07
C ALA A 147 -2.29 3.19 -7.55
N THR A 148 -2.95 3.01 -6.41
CA THR A 148 -3.27 1.71 -5.84
C THR A 148 -4.59 1.78 -5.11
N GLU A 149 -5.47 0.84 -5.43
CA GLU A 149 -6.79 0.70 -4.81
C GLU A 149 -6.63 0.46 -3.31
N ILE A 150 -7.40 1.20 -2.53
CA ILE A 150 -7.46 1.05 -1.08
C ILE A 150 -8.91 0.98 -0.61
N SER A 151 -9.20 0.21 0.42
CA SER A 151 -10.55 0.12 0.96
C SER A 151 -10.77 1.20 2.04
N PRO A 152 -12.02 1.70 2.19
CA PRO A 152 -12.30 2.72 3.19
C PRO A 152 -12.15 2.27 4.63
N GLU A 153 -12.40 1.00 4.90
CA GLU A 153 -12.20 0.39 6.20
C GLU A 153 -10.73 0.45 6.61
N LEU A 154 -9.81 0.31 5.65
CA LEU A 154 -8.37 0.25 5.93
C LEU A 154 -7.83 1.59 6.46
N PHE A 155 -8.23 2.71 5.86
CA PHE A 155 -7.77 4.01 6.34
C PHE A 155 -8.45 4.46 7.63
N MET A 156 -9.69 4.03 7.87
CA MET A 156 -10.38 4.27 9.14
C MET A 156 -9.79 3.45 10.27
N GLN A 157 -9.26 2.25 9.99
CA GLN A 157 -8.54 1.46 10.98
C GLN A 157 -7.18 2.07 11.34
N MET A 158 -6.44 2.57 10.35
CA MET A 158 -5.05 3.00 10.53
C MET A 158 -4.91 4.42 11.09
N VAL A 159 -5.66 5.40 10.55
CA VAL A 159 -5.47 6.82 10.90
C VAL A 159 -6.80 7.58 11.08
N PRO A 160 -7.76 7.09 11.91
CA PRO A 160 -9.09 7.67 12.00
C PRO A 160 -9.07 9.14 12.43
N GLN A 161 -8.26 9.48 13.44
CA GLN A 161 -8.23 10.83 14.02
C GLN A 161 -7.86 11.91 13.01
N TYR A 162 -6.95 11.58 12.08
CA TYR A 162 -6.51 12.51 11.05
C TYR A 162 -7.65 12.87 10.09
N TYR A 163 -8.38 11.87 9.60
CA TYR A 163 -9.46 12.09 8.64
C TYR A 163 -10.66 12.80 9.28
N PHE A 164 -11.06 12.46 10.51
CA PHE A 164 -12.21 13.13 11.13
C PHE A 164 -12.00 14.62 11.40
N SER A 165 -10.79 14.97 11.85
CA SER A 165 -10.46 16.33 12.27
C SER A 165 -10.15 17.24 11.09
N ASN A 166 -9.48 16.71 10.06
CA ASN A 166 -8.98 17.53 8.96
C ASN A 166 -9.86 17.48 7.70
N LEU A 167 -10.74 16.47 7.55
CA LEU A 167 -11.58 16.42 6.37
C LEU A 167 -12.70 17.46 6.42
N PRO A 168 -12.81 18.30 5.37
CA PRO A 168 -13.92 19.21 5.23
C PRO A 168 -15.23 18.44 5.02
N PRO A 169 -16.39 19.04 5.36
CA PRO A 169 -17.70 18.46 5.04
C PRO A 169 -17.77 18.09 3.54
N SER A 170 -18.03 16.81 3.28
CA SER A 170 -18.06 16.22 1.95
C SER A 170 -18.74 14.84 2.01
N GLU A 171 -19.27 14.38 0.87
CA GLU A 171 -19.81 13.03 0.73
C GLU A 171 -18.77 11.96 1.12
N SER A 172 -17.50 12.17 0.73
CA SER A 172 -16.38 11.32 1.15
C SER A 172 -16.33 11.17 2.67
N LYS A 173 -16.43 12.28 3.43
CA LYS A 173 -16.42 12.25 4.90
C LYS A 173 -17.58 11.44 5.47
N GLU A 174 -18.79 11.60 4.94
CA GLU A 174 -19.97 10.84 5.38
C GLU A 174 -19.81 9.33 5.12
N ILE A 175 -19.19 8.94 4.00
CA ILE A 175 -18.89 7.54 3.69
C ILE A 175 -17.88 6.99 4.69
N LEU A 176 -16.85 7.76 5.06
CA LEU A 176 -15.85 7.35 6.04
C LEU A 176 -16.45 7.16 7.44
N GLU A 177 -17.34 8.07 7.83
CA GLU A 177 -18.07 7.97 9.10
C GLU A 177 -18.91 6.70 9.16
N LYS A 178 -19.62 6.35 8.08
CA LYS A 178 -20.38 5.10 7.97
C LYS A 178 -19.48 3.86 8.01
N ALA A 179 -18.35 3.88 7.30
CA ALA A 179 -17.40 2.77 7.28
C ALA A 179 -16.83 2.47 8.69
N LEU A 180 -16.59 3.51 9.51
CA LEU A 180 -16.17 3.33 10.90
C LEU A 180 -17.24 2.63 11.73
N VAL A 181 -18.50 3.07 11.64
CA VAL A 181 -19.62 2.50 12.41
C VAL A 181 -19.82 1.02 12.08
N CYS A 182 -19.68 0.63 10.82
CA CYS A 182 -19.71 -0.78 10.42
C CYS A 182 -18.53 -1.57 11.00
N THR A 183 -17.33 -0.99 11.03
CA THR A 183 -16.13 -1.66 11.59
C THR A 183 -16.27 -1.86 13.11
N THR A 184 -16.84 -0.90 13.83
CA THR A 184 -17.06 -1.01 15.29
C THR A 184 -18.15 -2.01 15.66
N ASN A 185 -19.15 -2.21 14.81
CA ASN A 185 -20.25 -3.16 15.05
C ASN A 185 -19.88 -4.63 14.73
N ILE A 186 -18.71 -4.88 14.13
CA ILE A 186 -18.20 -6.23 13.81
C ILE A 186 -17.30 -6.79 14.93
N ALA A 187 -17.01 -6.04 16.00
CA ALA A 187 -16.30 -6.54 17.17
C ALA A 187 -17.27 -6.82 18.34
N PRO A 188 -17.73 -8.08 18.55
CA PRO A 188 -18.14 -8.49 19.88
C PRO A 188 -16.90 -8.76 20.75
N PRO A 189 -16.94 -8.48 22.06
CA PRO A 189 -15.95 -9.03 22.99
C PRO A 189 -16.09 -10.56 22.99
N GLU A 190 -15.01 -11.28 22.67
CA GLU A 190 -14.94 -12.71 23.01
C GLU A 190 -14.80 -12.81 24.52
N ASP A 191 -15.92 -13.02 25.21
CA ASP A 191 -15.91 -13.51 26.58
C ASP A 191 -15.35 -14.95 26.59
N PRO A 192 -14.33 -15.26 27.41
CA PRO A 192 -13.85 -16.63 27.53
C PRO A 192 -14.91 -17.49 28.26
N PRO A 193 -15.06 -18.78 27.91
CA PRO A 193 -16.06 -19.63 28.53
C PRO A 193 -15.71 -19.88 30.01
N GLU A 194 -16.66 -19.57 30.89
CA GLU A 194 -16.66 -20.05 32.27
C GLU A 194 -16.54 -21.58 32.27
N ASN A 195 -15.47 -22.10 32.87
CA ASN A 195 -15.44 -23.48 33.33
C ASN A 195 -15.03 -23.50 34.81
N GLN A 196 -15.94 -23.96 35.65
CA GLN A 196 -15.75 -24.09 37.08
C GLN A 196 -14.76 -25.24 37.36
N GLY A 197 -13.67 -24.97 38.11
CA GLY A 197 -12.88 -26.06 38.70
C GLY A 197 -11.45 -25.77 39.16
N LYS A 198 -11.33 -25.18 40.37
CA LYS A 198 -10.26 -25.38 41.40
C LYS A 198 -8.80 -24.94 41.16
N ALA A 199 -8.43 -23.90 41.94
CA ALA A 199 -7.25 -23.73 42.83
C ALA A 199 -5.81 -23.97 42.32
N ALA A 200 -5.02 -22.88 42.24
CA ALA A 200 -3.81 -22.55 43.07
C ALA A 200 -2.76 -21.71 42.29
N GLU A 201 -2.30 -20.61 42.92
CA GLU A 201 -0.93 -19.97 42.94
C GLU A 201 -0.10 -19.87 41.62
N GLU A 202 0.70 -18.87 41.26
CA GLU A 202 1.19 -17.57 41.76
C GLU A 202 1.91 -16.88 40.55
N GLU A 203 1.93 -15.54 40.54
CA GLU A 203 3.00 -14.64 40.06
C GLU A 203 3.52 -14.51 38.58
N THR A 204 3.43 -13.25 38.11
CA THR A 204 4.47 -12.39 37.46
C THR A 204 4.58 -12.20 35.92
N SER A 205 4.26 -10.96 35.54
CA SER A 205 5.03 -10.01 34.71
C SER A 205 5.04 -10.01 33.17
N SER A 206 4.81 -8.79 32.67
CA SER A 206 5.26 -8.14 31.43
C SER A 206 4.39 -8.29 30.18
N ALA A 207 3.67 -7.20 29.90
CA ALA A 207 3.07 -6.89 28.62
C ALA A 207 4.19 -6.55 27.61
N SER A 208 4.29 -7.31 26.52
CA SER A 208 5.13 -6.96 25.37
C SER A 208 4.24 -6.45 24.24
N GLU A 209 4.37 -5.16 23.96
CA GLU A 209 3.75 -4.41 22.87
C GLU A 209 4.02 -5.05 21.50
N GLN A 210 2.97 -5.30 20.72
CA GLN A 210 3.08 -5.70 19.31
C GLN A 210 3.56 -4.51 18.48
N ARG A 211 4.83 -4.52 18.08
CA ARG A 211 5.39 -3.58 17.08
C ARG A 211 5.07 -4.08 15.67
N CYS A 212 4.57 -3.19 14.82
CA CYS A 212 4.30 -3.47 13.41
C CYS A 212 5.59 -3.91 12.67
N LEU A 213 5.51 -5.04 11.98
CA LEU A 213 6.52 -5.52 11.04
C LEU A 213 6.36 -4.75 9.72
N ILE A 214 7.45 -4.12 9.25
CA ILE A 214 7.48 -3.45 7.95
C ILE A 214 8.05 -4.46 6.94
N GLN A 215 7.27 -4.73 5.89
CA GLN A 215 7.60 -5.63 4.78
C GLN A 215 8.44 -4.95 3.69
#